data_AF-A0A3D1R816-F1
#
_entry.id   AF-A0A3D1R816-F1
#
_cell.length_a   1.000
_cell.length_b   1.000
_cell.length_c   1.000
_cell.angle_alpha   90.00
_cell.angle_beta   90.00
_cell.angle_gamma   90.00
#
_symmetry.space_group_name_H-M   'P 1'
#
loop_
_entity.id
_entity.type
_entity.pdbx_description
1 polymer ?
#
loop_
_entity_poly.entity_id
_entity_poly.type
_entity_poly.pdbx_seq_one_letter_code
_entity_poly.pdbx_strand_id
1 'polypeptide(L)'
;MLVDCRVVRAGGIGRAVIEREHTRLVRLERDGQLVSSASVEASRGEQSSPREEIGRLPFESLLDLARTATPADREELRRGAEL
;
A
#
# COMPACT_ATOMS: atom_id res chain seq x y z
N MET A 1 -12.29 5.50 6.35
CA MET A 1 -12.19 6.76 7.12
C MET A 1 -10.88 7.46 6.75
N LEU A 2 -10.86 8.79 6.60
CA LEU A 2 -9.65 9.55 6.27
C LEU A 2 -9.10 10.27 7.50
N VAL A 3 -7.78 10.37 7.60
CA VAL A 3 -7.06 11.12 8.63
C VAL A 3 -6.40 12.32 7.97
N ASP A 4 -6.70 13.52 8.47
CA ASP A 4 -6.07 14.76 8.04
C ASP A 4 -4.87 15.06 8.96
N CYS A 5 -3.67 15.00 8.40
CA CYS A 5 -2.42 15.23 9.11
C CYS A 5 -1.82 16.56 8.67
N ARG A 6 -1.65 17.48 9.61
CA ARG A 6 -0.91 18.74 9.38
C ARG A 6 0.48 18.65 10.00
N VAL A 7 1.51 18.92 9.20
CA VAL A 7 2.91 18.93 9.64
C VAL A 7 3.42 20.36 9.57
N VAL A 8 3.94 20.88 10.69
CA VAL A 8 4.50 22.24 10.76
C VAL A 8 5.99 22.13 11.08
N ARG A 9 6.85 22.76 10.27
CA ARG A 9 8.29 22.89 10.51
C ARG A 9 8.73 24.33 10.29
N ALA A 10 9.93 24.68 10.76
CA ALA A 10 10.50 26.03 10.60
C ALA A 10 10.59 26.49 9.12
N GLY A 11 10.63 25.55 8.17
CA GLY A 11 10.68 25.83 6.73
C GLY A 11 9.35 25.72 5.97
N GLY A 12 8.20 25.57 6.66
CA GLY A 12 6.88 25.56 6.00
C GLY A 12 5.84 24.63 6.64
N ILE A 13 4.65 24.62 6.03
CA ILE A 13 3.48 23.85 6.48
C ILE A 13 3.12 22.81 5.41
N GLY A 14 3.07 21.54 5.81
CA GLY A 14 2.61 20.44 4.97
C GLY A 14 1.24 19.91 5.40
N ARG A 15 0.44 19.44 4.44
CA ARG A 15 -0.81 18.71 4.71
C ARG A 15 -0.79 17.36 4.00
N ALA A 16 -1.11 16.31 4.73
CA ALA A 16 -1.20 14.95 4.25
C ALA A 16 -2.57 14.37 4.59
N VAL A 17 -3.26 13.79 3.61
CA VAL A 17 -4.49 13.02 3.85
C VAL A 17 -4.14 11.54 3.73
N ILE A 18 -4.46 10.75 4.75
CA ILE A 18 -4.12 9.32 4.83
C ILE A 18 -5.40 8.50 5.01
N GLU A 19 -5.50 7.35 4.35
CA GLU A 19 -6.54 6.37 4.69
C GLU A 19 -6.25 5.75 6.06
N ARG A 20 -7.27 5.60 6.91
CA ARG A 20 -7.05 5.22 8.33
C ARG A 20 -6.51 3.78 8.49
N GLU A 21 -6.73 2.91 7.52
CA GLU A 21 -6.46 1.46 7.64
C GLU A 21 -5.12 1.03 7.04
N HIS A 22 -4.62 1.82 6.10
CA HIS A 22 -3.34 1.62 5.45
C HIS A 22 -2.69 2.99 5.38
N THR A 23 -1.42 3.11 5.71
CA THR A 23 -0.63 4.37 5.67
C THR A 23 -0.49 4.96 4.25
N ARG A 24 -1.56 4.91 3.44
CA ARG A 24 -1.69 5.32 2.06
C ARG A 24 -1.93 6.81 2.02
N LEU A 25 -0.94 7.53 1.52
CA LEU A 25 -0.97 8.97 1.30
C LEU A 25 -1.83 9.29 0.08
N VAL A 26 -2.96 9.95 0.29
CA VAL A 26 -3.94 10.32 -0.75
C VAL A 26 -3.61 11.67 -1.35
N ARG A 27 -3.05 12.58 -0.55
CA ARG A 27 -2.78 13.96 -0.97
C ARG A 27 -1.65 14.54 -0.16
N LEU A 28 -0.71 15.23 -0.83
CA LEU A 28 0.38 15.95 -0.19
C LEU A 28 0.44 17.39 -0.67
N GLU A 29 0.34 18.32 0.27
CA GLU A 29 0.48 19.75 0.04
C GLU A 29 1.66 20.33 0.83
N ARG A 30 2.30 21.36 0.29
CA ARG A 30 3.29 22.22 0.94
C ARG A 30 2.90 23.67 0.69
N ASP A 31 2.69 24.42 1.77
CA ASP A 31 2.33 25.85 1.74
C ASP A 31 1.14 26.15 0.81
N GLY A 32 0.14 25.26 0.82
CA GLY A 32 -1.06 25.36 0.00
C GLY A 32 -0.88 24.92 -1.46
N GLN A 33 0.33 24.55 -1.88
CA GLN A 33 0.60 23.97 -3.20
C GLN A 33 0.60 22.45 -3.13
N LEU A 34 -0.09 21.82 -4.08
CA LEU A 34 -0.09 20.36 -4.24
C LEU A 34 1.30 19.92 -4.72
N VAL A 35 2.00 19.16 -3.89
CA VAL A 35 3.33 18.60 -4.22
C VAL A 35 3.18 17.28 -4.96
N SER A 36 2.15 16.51 -4.62
CA SER A 36 1.78 15.28 -5.31
C SER A 36 0.30 14.98 -5.09
N SER A 37 -0.45 14.82 -6.18
CA SER A 37 -1.63 13.95 -6.19
C SER A 37 -1.12 12.54 -6.44
N ALA A 38 -1.13 11.67 -5.41
CA ALA A 38 -1.09 10.25 -5.69
C ALA A 38 -2.32 9.95 -6.57
N SER A 39 -2.07 9.47 -7.79
CA SER A 39 -3.05 9.39 -8.87
C SER A 39 -4.37 8.83 -8.38
N VAL A 40 -5.43 9.63 -8.49
CA VAL A 40 -6.81 9.17 -8.43
C VAL A 40 -7.12 8.51 -9.77
N GLU A 41 -6.46 7.39 -10.07
CA GLU A 41 -6.77 6.52 -11.22
C GLU A 41 -7.08 5.09 -10.78
N ALA A 42 -7.51 4.91 -9.53
CA ALA A 42 -7.84 3.61 -8.95
C ALA A 42 -9.36 3.29 -8.91
N SER A 43 -10.21 4.06 -9.62
CA SER A 43 -11.67 3.92 -9.52
C SER A 43 -12.36 3.45 -10.80
N ARG A 44 -11.61 2.90 -11.77
CA ARG A 44 -12.20 2.16 -12.90
C ARG A 44 -11.40 0.88 -13.18
N GLY A 45 -11.66 -0.16 -12.39
CA GLY A 45 -11.31 -1.54 -12.74
C GLY A 45 -9.97 -2.08 -12.24
N GLU A 46 -9.46 -1.62 -11.10
CA GLU A 46 -8.30 -2.25 -10.47
C GLU A 46 -8.67 -3.66 -9.99
N GLN A 47 -8.30 -4.66 -10.80
CA GLN A 47 -8.13 -6.03 -10.33
C GLN A 47 -7.21 -5.96 -9.11
N SER A 48 -7.70 -6.44 -7.96
CA SER A 48 -6.94 -6.48 -6.71
C SER A 48 -5.57 -7.06 -7.02
N SER A 49 -4.50 -6.38 -6.61
CA SER A 49 -3.17 -6.91 -6.90
C SER A 49 -3.03 -8.30 -6.25
N PRO A 50 -2.30 -9.26 -6.85
CA PRO A 50 -2.15 -10.57 -6.26
C PRO A 50 -1.64 -10.54 -4.81
N ARG A 51 -0.85 -9.53 -4.44
CA ARG A 51 -0.41 -9.30 -3.06
C ARG A 51 -1.54 -8.89 -2.11
N GLU A 52 -2.44 -8.02 -2.55
CA GLU A 52 -3.62 -7.62 -1.77
C GLU A 52 -4.62 -8.78 -1.62
N GLU A 53 -4.78 -9.60 -2.66
CA GLU A 53 -5.62 -10.79 -2.58
C GLU A 53 -5.06 -11.80 -1.57
N ILE A 54 -3.77 -12.11 -1.66
CA ILE A 54 -3.07 -12.98 -0.71
C ILE A 54 -3.14 -12.42 0.72
N GLY A 55 -3.00 -11.10 0.89
CA GLY A 55 -3.05 -10.45 2.20
C GLY A 55 -4.43 -10.50 2.89
N ARG A 56 -5.49 -10.80 2.15
CA ARG A 56 -6.86 -10.97 2.70
C ARG A 56 -7.21 -12.43 3.00
N LEU A 57 -6.37 -13.39 2.60
CA LEU A 57 -6.65 -14.80 2.84
C LEU A 57 -6.49 -15.16 4.33
N PRO A 58 -7.36 -16.02 4.87
CA PRO A 58 -7.13 -16.64 6.17
C PRO A 58 -5.80 -17.39 6.20
N PHE A 59 -5.17 -17.43 7.36
CA PHE A 59 -3.87 -18.10 7.54
C PHE A 59 -3.86 -19.55 7.03
N GLU A 60 -4.93 -20.31 7.29
CA GLU A 60 -5.06 -21.69 6.81
C GLU A 60 -5.03 -21.79 5.28
N SER A 61 -5.65 -20.84 4.58
CA SER A 61 -5.64 -20.79 3.12
C SER A 61 -4.25 -20.46 2.55
N LEU A 62 -3.42 -19.75 3.31
CA LEU A 62 -2.02 -19.52 2.94
C LEU A 62 -1.20 -20.82 3.05
N LEU A 63 -1.50 -21.69 4.02
CA LEU A 63 -0.86 -22.99 4.14
C LEU A 63 -1.21 -23.91 2.97
N ASP A 64 -2.47 -23.90 2.54
CA ASP A 64 -2.92 -24.67 1.38
C ASP A 64 -2.27 -24.18 0.08
N LEU A 65 -2.13 -22.86 -0.10
CA LEU A 65 -1.41 -22.28 -1.22
C LEU A 65 0.09 -22.64 -1.19
N ALA A 66 0.71 -22.65 -0.01
CA ALA A 66 2.12 -23.04 0.14
C ALA A 66 2.35 -24.52 -0.22
N ARG A 67 1.36 -25.39 0.00
CA ARG A 67 1.42 -26.81 -0.37
C ARG A 67 1.41 -27.03 -1.88
N THR A 68 0.80 -26.14 -2.66
CA THR A 68 0.78 -26.23 -4.12
C THR A 68 2.03 -25.63 -4.78
N ALA A 69 2.88 -24.93 -4.03
CA ALA A 69 4.07 -24.27 -4.55
C ALA A 69 5.14 -25.28 -4.99
N THR A 70 5.66 -25.09 -6.21
CA THR A 70 6.78 -25.86 -6.75
C THR A 70 8.11 -25.45 -6.10
N PRO A 71 9.19 -26.24 -6.25
CA PRO A 71 10.52 -25.82 -5.79
C PRO A 71 10.99 -24.48 -6.37
N ALA A 72 10.62 -24.18 -7.63
CA ALA A 72 10.95 -22.91 -8.27
C ALA A 72 10.20 -21.72 -7.62
N ASP A 73 8.91 -21.89 -7.33
CA ASP A 73 8.10 -20.86 -6.66
C ASP A 73 8.66 -20.54 -5.26
N ARG A 74 9.10 -21.57 -4.53
CA ARG A 74 9.69 -21.41 -3.19
C ARG A 74 11.01 -20.62 -3.24
N GLU A 75 11.79 -20.82 -4.28
CA GLU A 75 13.05 -20.09 -4.46
C GLU A 75 12.81 -18.63 -4.84
N GLU A 76 11.78 -18.35 -5.64
CA GLU A 76 11.35 -16.98 -5.93
C GLU A 76 10.85 -16.27 -4.66
N LEU A 77 10.05 -16.96 -3.84
CA LEU A 77 9.57 -16.44 -2.55
C LEU A 77 10.71 -16.13 -1.58
N ARG A 78 11.75 -16.98 -1.50
CA ARG A 78 12.93 -16.73 -0.67
C ARG A 78 13.68 -15.49 -1.13
N ARG A 79 13.95 -15.37 -2.43
CA ARG A 79 14.60 -14.17 -3.00
C ARG A 79 13.82 -12.89 -2.70
N GLY A 80 12.49 -12.95 -2.75
CA GLY A 80 11.65 -11.82 -2.39
C GLY A 80 11.67 -11.43 -0.91
N ALA A 81 12.02 -12.35 0.00
CA ALA A 81 12.10 -12.09 1.44
C ALA A 81 13.45 -11.54 1.91
N GLU A 82 14.49 -11.67 1.08
CA GLU A 82 15.85 -11.18 1.35
C GLU A 82 16.12 -9.75 0.82
N LEU A 83 15.14 -9.16 0.12
CA LEU A 83 15.14 -7.78 -0.40
C LEU A 83 14.47 -6.79 0.57
#